data_AF-A0A226DZF4-F1
#
_entry.id   AF-A0A226DZF4-F1
#
_cell.length_a   1.000
_cell.length_b   1.000
_cell.length_c   1.000
_cell.angle_alpha   90.00
_cell.angle_beta   90.00
_cell.angle_gamma   90.00
#
_symmetry.space_group_name_H-M   'P 1'
#
loop_
_entity.id
_entity.type
_entity.pdbx_description
1 polymer ?
#
loop_
_entity_poly.entity_id
_entity_poly.type
_entity_poly.pdbx_seq_one_letter_code
_entity_poly.pdbx_strand_id
1 'polypeptide(L)'
;MSKNKLIGQFSSMESDLSIMIPRVRTNPDNNTSLLLHEAVRRYDAEYLQALLEENGCDVHVKDADGKGCLHVLLEDGFMGHLNSIEMINCLDILINRQIDLNHSDRLGNTPLSLTVNNEFQKCTMMLLNSGAHCTVKLASKISLSMPDVLVEILNSGISIEEGEMKGETFVKLDWRPILQFPQTSTGHTSFKHEQKETQFLYNLLDAKSDVRQRFLYHPLVRAFLYLKNSKMASRFWIFFLISTLYPILYGVFIYFLYFEHCKIESDNENSTINASSTQTRCDINVTITVAAGILLLINASWTLVEVYMLLRVDVKYLISWRTWVIRVSIVVMGVTLWPGLFYQNGYNITWQYPIASLGIFLAWVLFLMQVGLYQGVSIYLEMLVKILISVLKIILMFLPLFIGFYMGFNLLFTDMGSVFGFIMMTVDVGSVGYDTMSDDAKERALWFQALANTFCVGFLVIIVIVFMNFLLAMSIKDVETLRGHGKLASVSRMIQNLFVIDLLYANSVLVKKTDLKDGKHYYKYNPKILKQELPVDIRNDITQLLKERRLTNLRKERLRMENESLEINNGNETTRILLMRIAELEDQMDSVAKKVANFRV
;
A
#
# COMPACT_ATOMS: atom_id res chain seq x y z
N MET A 1 -43.76 -1.68 -56.37
CA MET A 1 -44.44 -2.57 -55.41
C MET A 1 -43.89 -2.52 -53.98
N SER A 2 -42.78 -1.80 -53.67
CA SER A 2 -42.21 -1.76 -52.30
C SER A 2 -42.56 -0.52 -51.47
N LYS A 3 -42.95 0.61 -52.07
CA LYS A 3 -43.33 1.84 -51.32
C LYS A 3 -44.69 1.70 -50.60
N ASN A 4 -45.67 1.07 -51.24
CA ASN A 4 -47.00 0.84 -50.63
C ASN A 4 -47.00 -0.27 -49.57
N LYS A 5 -45.95 -1.10 -49.49
CA LYS A 5 -45.80 -2.14 -48.47
C LYS A 5 -45.17 -1.61 -47.18
N LEU A 6 -44.32 -0.57 -47.29
CA LEU A 6 -43.75 0.16 -46.15
C LEU A 6 -44.75 1.15 -45.52
N ILE A 7 -45.58 1.82 -46.33
CA ILE A 7 -46.64 2.71 -45.83
C ILE A 7 -47.74 1.91 -45.10
N GLY A 8 -48.04 0.69 -45.56
CA GLY A 8 -48.97 -0.22 -44.87
C GLY A 8 -48.40 -0.86 -43.59
N GLN A 9 -47.08 -0.95 -43.43
CA GLN A 9 -46.42 -1.38 -42.18
C GLN A 9 -46.29 -0.23 -41.17
N PHE A 10 -46.10 1.00 -41.64
CA PHE A 10 -46.15 2.19 -40.78
C PHE A 10 -47.58 2.47 -40.29
N SER A 11 -48.61 2.27 -41.12
CA SER A 11 -50.00 2.40 -40.67
C SER A 11 -50.43 1.27 -39.73
N SER A 12 -49.84 0.07 -39.84
CA SER A 12 -50.07 -0.99 -38.86
C SER A 12 -49.34 -0.72 -37.53
N MET A 13 -48.16 -0.08 -37.56
CA MET A 13 -47.46 0.38 -36.35
C MET A 13 -48.16 1.57 -35.68
N GLU A 14 -48.75 2.51 -36.42
CA GLU A 14 -49.61 3.57 -35.84
C GLU A 14 -50.94 3.02 -35.29
N SER A 15 -51.52 2.01 -35.92
CA SER A 15 -52.70 1.32 -35.37
C SER A 15 -52.36 0.47 -34.15
N ASP A 16 -51.15 -0.11 -34.07
CA ASP A 16 -50.69 -0.82 -32.88
C ASP A 16 -50.25 0.14 -31.75
N LEU A 17 -49.74 1.34 -32.08
CA LEU A 17 -49.46 2.41 -31.11
C LEU A 17 -50.74 2.95 -30.45
N SER A 18 -51.85 3.00 -31.18
CA SER A 18 -53.15 3.45 -30.65
C SER A 18 -53.92 2.34 -29.90
N ILE A 19 -53.54 1.07 -30.08
CA ILE A 19 -54.13 -0.08 -29.36
C ILE A 19 -53.33 -0.42 -28.09
N MET A 20 -52.07 0.04 -27.98
CA MET A 20 -51.26 -0.10 -26.77
C MET A 20 -51.38 1.08 -25.78
N ILE A 21 -52.41 1.91 -25.92
CA ILE A 21 -52.91 2.76 -24.83
C ILE A 21 -54.13 2.06 -24.22
N PRO A 22 -53.97 1.10 -23.30
CA PRO A 22 -55.09 0.76 -22.45
C PRO A 22 -55.40 2.00 -21.61
N ARG A 23 -56.66 2.43 -21.66
CA ARG A 23 -57.28 3.27 -20.64
C ARG A 23 -57.15 2.55 -19.28
N VAL A 24 -56.00 2.66 -18.62
CA VAL A 24 -55.79 2.12 -17.28
C VAL A 24 -56.11 3.21 -16.26
N ARG A 25 -57.41 3.40 -16.03
CA ARG A 25 -57.87 3.94 -14.74
C ARG A 25 -57.91 2.80 -13.73
N THR A 26 -56.76 2.32 -13.26
CA THR A 26 -56.63 1.47 -12.06
C THR A 26 -55.16 1.40 -11.62
N ASN A 27 -54.88 2.01 -10.47
CA ASN A 27 -53.60 2.07 -9.72
C ASN A 27 -52.33 2.57 -10.47
N PRO A 28 -51.94 3.85 -10.30
CA PRO A 28 -50.89 4.50 -11.11
C PRO A 28 -49.43 4.06 -10.83
N ASP A 29 -49.12 3.38 -9.72
CA ASP A 29 -47.71 3.21 -9.29
C ASP A 29 -47.04 1.91 -9.77
N ASN A 30 -47.80 0.84 -10.06
CA ASN A 30 -47.24 -0.49 -10.36
C ASN A 30 -46.99 -0.78 -11.85
N ASN A 31 -47.75 -0.16 -12.77
CA ASN A 31 -47.58 -0.39 -14.20
C ASN A 31 -46.55 0.56 -14.83
N THR A 32 -46.47 1.81 -14.36
CA THR A 32 -45.48 2.80 -14.82
C THR A 32 -44.05 2.38 -14.49
N SER A 33 -43.85 1.83 -13.29
CA SER A 33 -42.58 1.26 -12.86
C SER A 33 -42.16 0.04 -13.66
N LEU A 34 -43.09 -0.88 -13.93
CA LEU A 34 -42.83 -2.04 -14.77
C LEU A 34 -42.42 -1.64 -16.19
N LEU A 35 -43.08 -0.65 -16.79
CA LEU A 35 -42.75 -0.14 -18.12
C LEU A 35 -41.36 0.50 -18.16
N LEU A 36 -41.00 1.29 -17.14
CA LEU A 36 -39.69 1.94 -17.04
C LEU A 36 -38.56 0.91 -16.88
N HIS A 37 -38.73 -0.08 -16.00
CA HIS A 37 -37.75 -1.16 -15.82
C HIS A 37 -37.60 -2.02 -17.09
N GLU A 38 -38.68 -2.26 -17.83
CA GLU A 38 -38.63 -3.02 -19.08
C GLU A 38 -37.94 -2.24 -20.22
N ALA A 39 -38.18 -0.93 -20.32
CA ALA A 39 -37.47 -0.05 -21.27
C ALA A 39 -35.95 -0.09 -21.02
N VAL A 40 -35.55 0.01 -19.76
CA VAL A 40 -34.15 -0.06 -19.32
C VAL A 40 -33.54 -1.45 -19.58
N ARG A 41 -34.27 -2.54 -19.31
CA ARG A 41 -33.81 -3.91 -19.56
C ARG A 41 -33.55 -4.17 -21.05
N ARG A 42 -34.29 -3.49 -21.94
CA ARG A 42 -34.11 -3.58 -23.39
C ARG A 42 -33.03 -2.64 -23.94
N TYR A 43 -32.45 -1.77 -23.11
CA TYR A 43 -31.49 -0.72 -23.51
C TYR A 43 -32.05 0.24 -24.59
N ASP A 44 -33.37 0.43 -24.63
CA ASP A 44 -34.02 1.30 -25.62
C ASP A 44 -34.04 2.76 -25.12
N ALA A 45 -33.01 3.53 -25.51
CA ALA A 45 -32.84 4.91 -25.09
C ALA A 45 -33.93 5.84 -25.63
N GLU A 46 -34.44 5.60 -26.84
CA GLU A 46 -35.50 6.42 -27.45
C GLU A 46 -36.84 6.20 -26.73
N TYR A 47 -37.18 4.93 -26.47
CA TYR A 47 -38.38 4.59 -25.71
C TYR A 47 -38.30 5.06 -24.26
N LEU A 48 -37.13 4.95 -23.62
CA LEU A 48 -36.87 5.49 -22.29
C LEU A 48 -37.05 7.01 -22.25
N GLN A 49 -36.52 7.73 -23.25
CA GLN A 49 -36.66 9.18 -23.34
C GLN A 49 -38.12 9.60 -23.53
N ALA A 50 -38.85 8.92 -24.42
CA ALA A 50 -40.27 9.16 -24.65
C ALA A 50 -41.11 8.95 -23.37
N LEU A 51 -40.86 7.86 -22.63
CA LEU A 51 -41.51 7.58 -21.34
C LEU A 51 -41.21 8.65 -20.29
N LEU A 52 -40.01 9.21 -20.27
CA LEU A 52 -39.60 10.25 -19.34
C LEU A 52 -40.09 11.66 -19.74
N GLU A 53 -40.53 11.85 -20.99
CA GLU A 53 -41.14 13.08 -21.48
C GLU A 53 -42.67 13.11 -21.26
N GLU A 54 -43.33 11.96 -21.14
CA GLU A 54 -44.73 11.89 -20.71
C GLU A 54 -44.88 12.31 -19.23
N ASN A 55 -45.67 13.37 -18.99
CA ASN A 55 -45.89 13.93 -17.65
C ASN A 55 -46.41 12.87 -16.65
N GLY A 56 -45.56 12.46 -15.69
CA GLY A 56 -45.96 11.62 -14.55
C GLY A 56 -45.06 10.42 -14.23
N CYS A 57 -44.02 10.15 -15.02
CA CYS A 57 -43.08 9.05 -14.72
C CYS A 57 -42.14 9.40 -13.55
N ASP A 58 -42.28 8.69 -12.43
CA ASP A 58 -41.30 8.72 -11.33
C ASP A 58 -40.13 7.79 -11.67
N VAL A 59 -38.91 8.34 -11.65
CA VAL A 59 -37.68 7.60 -11.95
C VAL A 59 -37.10 6.89 -10.73
N HIS A 60 -37.66 7.15 -9.54
CA HIS A 60 -37.23 6.55 -8.28
C HIS A 60 -37.97 5.26 -7.92
N VAL A 61 -38.81 4.72 -8.81
CA VAL A 61 -39.58 3.51 -8.51
C VAL A 61 -38.69 2.28 -8.41
N LYS A 62 -39.01 1.42 -7.44
CA LYS A 62 -38.26 0.22 -7.10
C LYS A 62 -39.07 -1.01 -7.48
N ASP A 63 -38.38 -2.03 -7.97
CA ASP A 63 -39.01 -3.33 -8.26
C ASP A 63 -39.26 -4.15 -6.98
N ALA A 64 -39.75 -5.38 -7.16
CA ALA A 64 -40.04 -6.31 -6.07
C ALA A 64 -38.81 -6.72 -5.24
N ASP A 65 -37.59 -6.55 -5.76
CA ASP A 65 -36.32 -6.81 -5.08
C ASP A 65 -35.71 -5.54 -4.47
N GLY A 66 -36.43 -4.42 -4.54
CA GLY A 66 -35.95 -3.12 -4.09
C GLY A 66 -34.92 -2.49 -5.03
N LYS A 67 -34.79 -2.97 -6.27
CA LYS A 67 -33.86 -2.44 -7.28
C LYS A 67 -34.49 -1.24 -7.98
N GLY A 68 -33.73 -0.15 -8.07
CA GLY A 68 -34.07 1.00 -8.92
C GLY A 68 -33.65 0.77 -10.38
N CYS A 69 -34.04 1.66 -11.29
CA CYS A 69 -33.74 1.53 -12.73
C CYS A 69 -32.24 1.38 -13.02
N LEU A 70 -31.37 2.06 -12.27
CA LEU A 70 -29.92 1.90 -12.41
C LEU A 70 -29.41 0.51 -12.05
N HIS A 71 -30.06 -0.20 -11.11
CA HIS A 71 -29.65 -1.57 -10.79
C HIS A 71 -30.03 -2.50 -11.94
N VAL A 72 -31.26 -2.40 -12.46
CA VAL A 72 -31.74 -3.21 -13.58
C VAL A 72 -30.89 -2.99 -14.83
N LEU A 73 -30.48 -1.74 -15.10
CA LEU A 73 -29.56 -1.41 -16.21
C LEU A 73 -28.20 -2.12 -16.09
N LEU A 74 -27.74 -2.38 -14.86
CA LEU A 74 -26.37 -2.79 -14.56
C LEU A 74 -26.24 -4.25 -14.09
N GLU A 75 -27.36 -4.93 -13.85
CA GLU A 75 -27.43 -6.29 -13.30
C GLU A 75 -27.18 -7.36 -14.37
N ASP A 76 -27.65 -7.16 -15.61
CA ASP A 76 -27.60 -8.15 -16.70
C ASP A 76 -26.27 -8.17 -17.47
N GLY A 77 -25.18 -8.47 -16.76
CA GLY A 77 -23.82 -8.59 -17.30
C GLY A 77 -23.52 -9.88 -18.09
N PHE A 78 -24.52 -10.70 -18.42
CA PHE A 78 -24.37 -11.95 -19.18
C PHE A 78 -25.10 -11.93 -20.52
N MET A 79 -24.81 -10.97 -21.40
CA MET A 79 -24.96 -11.19 -22.84
C MET A 79 -23.79 -10.57 -23.59
N GLY A 80 -22.88 -11.43 -24.04
CA GLY A 80 -21.58 -11.11 -24.62
C GLY A 80 -21.56 -10.33 -25.93
N HIS A 81 -22.60 -9.54 -26.27
CA HIS A 81 -22.63 -8.74 -27.51
C HIS A 81 -23.47 -7.45 -27.48
N LEU A 82 -24.02 -6.98 -26.35
CA LEU A 82 -24.89 -5.79 -26.38
C LEU A 82 -24.15 -4.46 -26.36
N ASN A 83 -24.70 -3.53 -27.14
CA ASN A 83 -24.21 -2.20 -27.47
C ASN A 83 -23.85 -1.40 -26.23
N SER A 84 -22.57 -1.36 -25.87
CA SER A 84 -22.06 -0.50 -24.78
C SER A 84 -22.53 0.96 -24.91
N ILE A 85 -22.83 1.41 -26.12
CA ILE A 85 -23.30 2.75 -26.46
C ILE A 85 -24.74 2.98 -25.97
N GLU A 86 -25.67 2.05 -26.22
CA GLU A 86 -27.08 2.19 -25.83
C GLU A 86 -27.24 2.18 -24.30
N MET A 87 -26.51 1.29 -23.63
CA MET A 87 -26.43 1.30 -22.16
C MET A 87 -25.88 2.62 -21.61
N ILE A 88 -24.83 3.17 -22.23
CA ILE A 88 -24.26 4.46 -21.85
C ILE A 88 -25.26 5.59 -22.07
N ASN A 89 -26.01 5.57 -23.18
CA ASN A 89 -27.03 6.57 -23.47
C ASN A 89 -28.18 6.50 -22.47
N CYS A 90 -28.68 5.29 -22.15
CA CYS A 90 -29.68 5.09 -21.11
C CYS A 90 -29.19 5.60 -19.75
N LEU A 91 -27.94 5.28 -19.39
CA LEU A 91 -27.31 5.77 -18.16
C LEU A 91 -27.24 7.30 -18.12
N ASP A 92 -26.88 7.93 -19.24
CA ASP A 92 -26.80 9.40 -19.36
C ASP A 92 -28.18 10.06 -19.17
N ILE A 93 -29.21 9.54 -19.84
CA ILE A 93 -30.60 10.00 -19.71
C ILE A 93 -31.07 9.92 -18.26
N LEU A 94 -30.81 8.79 -17.60
CA LEU A 94 -31.20 8.54 -16.21
C LEU A 94 -30.46 9.46 -15.23
N ILE A 95 -29.16 9.71 -15.44
CA ILE A 95 -28.36 10.64 -14.63
C ILE A 95 -28.87 12.08 -14.80
N ASN A 96 -29.21 12.50 -16.02
CA ASN A 96 -29.72 13.84 -16.32
C ASN A 96 -31.06 14.14 -15.63
N ARG A 97 -31.82 13.10 -15.23
CA ARG A 97 -33.06 13.22 -14.44
C ARG A 97 -32.85 13.22 -12.92
N GLN A 98 -31.63 13.41 -12.42
CA GLN A 98 -31.30 13.49 -10.99
C GLN A 98 -31.71 12.26 -10.16
N ILE A 99 -31.60 11.06 -10.75
CA ILE A 99 -31.80 9.80 -10.01
C ILE A 99 -30.87 9.71 -8.79
N ASP A 100 -31.37 9.07 -7.72
CA ASP A 100 -30.54 8.65 -6.59
C ASP A 100 -29.54 7.56 -7.01
N LEU A 101 -28.27 7.97 -7.13
CA LEU A 101 -27.14 7.09 -7.51
C LEU A 101 -26.71 6.14 -6.39
N ASN A 102 -27.18 6.37 -5.15
CA ASN A 102 -26.68 5.71 -3.95
C ASN A 102 -27.68 4.76 -3.30
N HIS A 103 -28.91 4.69 -3.83
CA HIS A 103 -29.89 3.71 -3.41
C HIS A 103 -29.31 2.29 -3.51
N SER A 104 -29.61 1.42 -2.55
CA SER A 104 -29.14 0.04 -2.53
C SER A 104 -30.28 -0.95 -2.67
N ASP A 105 -30.06 -2.05 -3.39
CA ASP A 105 -30.99 -3.18 -3.46
C ASP A 105 -31.14 -3.92 -2.10
N ARG A 106 -31.98 -4.95 -2.04
CA ARG A 106 -32.14 -5.80 -0.84
C ARG A 106 -30.88 -6.55 -0.41
N LEU A 107 -29.92 -6.73 -1.31
CA LEU A 107 -28.63 -7.37 -1.04
C LEU A 107 -27.57 -6.36 -0.55
N GLY A 108 -27.90 -5.06 -0.54
CA GLY A 108 -26.99 -3.98 -0.17
C GLY A 108 -26.04 -3.56 -1.30
N ASN A 109 -26.27 -4.00 -2.53
CA ASN A 109 -25.52 -3.54 -3.70
C ASN A 109 -26.03 -2.16 -4.11
N THR A 110 -25.11 -1.23 -4.34
CA THR A 110 -25.39 0.05 -5.01
C THR A 110 -25.15 -0.08 -6.53
N PRO A 111 -25.67 0.82 -7.37
CA PRO A 111 -25.38 0.83 -8.81
C PRO A 111 -23.88 0.82 -9.10
N LEU A 112 -23.11 1.63 -8.37
CA LEU A 112 -21.65 1.66 -8.49
C LEU A 112 -21.00 0.32 -8.08
N SER A 113 -21.55 -0.41 -7.12
CA SER A 113 -21.04 -1.74 -6.77
C SER A 113 -21.23 -2.76 -7.88
N LEU A 114 -22.36 -2.69 -8.61
CA LEU A 114 -22.63 -3.55 -9.76
C LEU A 114 -21.69 -3.25 -10.92
N THR A 115 -21.43 -1.97 -11.24
CA THR A 115 -20.47 -1.63 -12.32
C THR A 115 -19.06 -2.13 -12.03
N VAL A 116 -18.64 -2.13 -10.76
CA VAL A 116 -17.32 -2.61 -10.36
C VAL A 116 -17.26 -4.14 -10.33
N ASN A 117 -18.34 -4.81 -9.94
CA ASN A 117 -18.42 -6.27 -9.97
C ASN A 117 -18.40 -6.81 -11.41
N ASN A 118 -19.03 -6.08 -12.34
CA ASN A 118 -19.12 -6.43 -13.75
C ASN A 118 -18.03 -5.76 -14.62
N GLU A 119 -17.10 -5.02 -14.00
CA GLU A 119 -15.97 -4.34 -14.66
C GLU A 119 -16.36 -3.36 -15.79
N PHE A 120 -17.52 -2.72 -15.66
CA PHE A 120 -18.02 -1.70 -16.60
C PHE A 120 -17.31 -0.35 -16.40
N GLN A 121 -16.14 -0.21 -17.03
CA GLN A 121 -15.25 0.94 -16.88
C GLN A 121 -15.91 2.29 -17.18
N LYS A 122 -16.61 2.42 -18.32
CA LYS A 122 -17.25 3.67 -18.74
C LYS A 122 -18.42 4.06 -17.83
N CYS A 123 -19.28 3.11 -17.47
CA CYS A 123 -20.40 3.33 -16.55
C CYS A 123 -19.91 3.71 -15.15
N THR A 124 -18.85 3.05 -14.67
CA THR A 124 -18.20 3.39 -13.40
C THR A 124 -17.72 4.84 -13.41
N MET A 125 -17.06 5.27 -14.49
CA MET A 125 -16.62 6.66 -14.65
C MET A 125 -17.78 7.66 -14.66
N MET A 126 -18.86 7.37 -15.38
CA MET A 126 -20.05 8.25 -15.43
C MET A 126 -20.68 8.40 -14.05
N LEU A 127 -20.95 7.29 -13.35
CA LEU A 127 -21.53 7.32 -12.01
C LEU A 127 -20.68 8.11 -11.02
N LEU A 128 -19.35 7.93 -11.05
CA LEU A 128 -18.44 8.66 -10.17
C LEU A 128 -18.38 10.15 -10.48
N ASN A 129 -18.36 10.52 -11.76
CA ASN A 129 -18.39 11.93 -12.18
C ASN A 129 -19.72 12.60 -11.80
N SER A 130 -20.82 11.84 -11.79
CA SER A 130 -22.14 12.30 -11.37
C SER A 130 -22.36 12.29 -9.84
N GLY A 131 -21.34 11.93 -9.06
CA GLY A 131 -21.36 12.06 -7.60
C GLY A 131 -21.80 10.80 -6.84
N ALA A 132 -21.76 9.62 -7.47
CA ALA A 132 -21.99 8.35 -6.77
C ALA A 132 -20.97 8.13 -5.64
N HIS A 133 -21.46 7.65 -4.49
CA HIS A 133 -20.65 7.42 -3.30
C HIS A 133 -19.79 6.16 -3.45
N CYS A 134 -18.47 6.37 -3.49
CA CYS A 134 -17.51 5.28 -3.52
C CYS A 134 -17.09 4.91 -2.09
N THR A 135 -17.39 3.68 -1.66
CA THR A 135 -16.94 3.18 -0.36
C THR A 135 -15.49 2.72 -0.41
N VAL A 136 -14.80 2.66 0.73
CA VAL A 136 -13.40 2.17 0.83
C VAL A 136 -13.21 0.78 0.23
N LYS A 137 -14.15 -0.14 0.47
CA LYS A 137 -14.12 -1.50 -0.09
C LYS A 137 -14.26 -1.49 -1.61
N LEU A 138 -15.09 -0.59 -2.13
CA LEU A 138 -15.32 -0.48 -3.56
C LEU A 138 -14.13 0.18 -4.25
N ALA A 139 -13.56 1.22 -3.66
CA ALA A 139 -12.36 1.87 -4.18
C ALA A 139 -11.13 0.95 -4.19
N SER A 140 -10.97 0.10 -3.16
CA SER A 140 -9.92 -0.93 -3.18
C SER A 140 -10.17 -1.95 -4.30
N LYS A 141 -11.43 -2.33 -4.55
CA LYS A 141 -11.79 -3.19 -5.68
C LYS A 141 -11.56 -2.51 -7.04
N ILE A 142 -11.91 -1.23 -7.19
CA ILE A 142 -11.61 -0.44 -8.40
C ILE A 142 -10.10 -0.39 -8.62
N SER A 143 -9.29 -0.21 -7.58
CA SER A 143 -7.83 -0.26 -7.70
C SER A 143 -7.31 -1.61 -8.18
N LEU A 144 -8.04 -2.71 -7.98
CA LEU A 144 -7.63 -4.05 -8.38
C LEU A 144 -8.11 -4.41 -9.79
N SER A 145 -9.38 -4.12 -10.10
CA SER A 145 -10.03 -4.46 -11.37
C SER A 145 -9.87 -3.39 -12.45
N MET A 146 -9.86 -2.10 -12.10
CA MET A 146 -9.96 -0.97 -13.04
C MET A 146 -9.04 0.19 -12.64
N PRO A 147 -7.71 0.05 -12.77
CA PRO A 147 -6.74 1.05 -12.30
C PRO A 147 -6.85 2.40 -13.03
N ASP A 148 -7.23 2.38 -14.31
CA ASP A 148 -7.30 3.62 -15.12
C ASP A 148 -8.49 4.50 -14.70
N VAL A 149 -9.59 3.91 -14.25
CA VAL A 149 -10.72 4.65 -13.64
C VAL A 149 -10.21 5.41 -12.42
N LEU A 150 -9.45 4.74 -11.55
CA LEU A 150 -8.95 5.36 -10.33
C LEU A 150 -8.02 6.54 -10.61
N VAL A 151 -7.12 6.40 -11.60
CA VAL A 151 -6.24 7.50 -12.02
C VAL A 151 -7.07 8.69 -12.53
N GLU A 152 -8.13 8.43 -13.30
CA GLU A 152 -8.98 9.50 -13.79
C GLU A 152 -9.79 10.20 -12.68
N ILE A 153 -10.22 9.46 -11.64
CA ILE A 153 -10.83 10.06 -10.44
C ILE A 153 -9.81 10.97 -9.71
N LEU A 154 -8.53 10.58 -9.65
CA LEU A 154 -7.51 11.44 -9.04
C LEU A 154 -7.21 12.66 -9.93
N ASN A 155 -7.24 12.50 -11.25
CA ASN A 155 -7.08 13.60 -12.20
C ASN A 155 -8.21 14.62 -12.06
N SER A 156 -9.45 14.17 -11.83
CA SER A 156 -10.60 15.06 -11.64
C SER A 156 -10.48 15.90 -10.35
N GLY A 157 -9.72 15.42 -9.36
CA GLY A 157 -9.40 16.16 -8.13
C GLY A 157 -8.44 17.34 -8.31
N ILE A 158 -7.85 17.54 -9.49
CA ILE A 158 -6.99 18.70 -9.78
C ILE A 158 -7.72 19.63 -10.75
N SER A 159 -7.97 20.87 -10.34
CA SER A 159 -8.60 21.89 -11.18
C SER A 159 -7.87 23.23 -11.13
N ILE A 160 -8.09 24.05 -12.15
CA ILE A 160 -7.62 25.44 -12.21
C ILE A 160 -8.84 26.32 -11.98
N GLU A 161 -8.75 27.22 -11.02
CA GLU A 161 -9.74 28.27 -10.78
C GLU A 161 -9.11 29.62 -11.09
N GLU A 162 -9.85 30.48 -11.80
CA GLU A 162 -9.47 31.87 -11.99
C GLU A 162 -9.86 32.65 -10.72
N GLY A 163 -8.93 33.48 -10.24
CA GLY A 163 -9.15 34.34 -9.08
C GLY A 163 -10.09 35.50 -9.41
N GLU A 164 -10.64 36.13 -8.37
CA GLU A 164 -11.52 37.30 -8.50
C GLU A 164 -10.82 38.48 -9.21
N MET A 165 -9.49 38.53 -9.14
CA MET A 165 -8.64 39.51 -9.83
C MET A 165 -8.17 38.98 -11.19
N LYS A 166 -8.30 39.81 -12.25
CA LYS A 166 -7.82 39.49 -13.60
C LYS A 166 -6.34 39.11 -13.58
N GLY A 167 -6.04 37.88 -13.96
CA GLY A 167 -4.67 37.35 -14.06
C GLY A 167 -4.20 36.55 -12.85
N GLU A 168 -5.00 36.39 -11.80
CA GLU A 168 -4.73 35.42 -10.75
C GLU A 168 -5.27 34.05 -11.16
N THR A 169 -4.40 33.05 -11.17
CA THR A 169 -4.75 31.65 -11.43
C THR A 169 -4.45 30.87 -10.17
N PHE A 170 -5.39 30.08 -9.67
CA PHE A 170 -5.18 29.19 -8.54
C PHE A 170 -5.30 27.75 -9.00
N VAL A 171 -4.41 26.89 -8.53
CA VAL A 171 -4.56 25.44 -8.67
C VAL A 171 -5.24 24.93 -7.41
N LYS A 172 -6.36 24.24 -7.59
CA LYS A 172 -7.15 23.62 -6.53
C LYS A 172 -6.92 22.11 -6.54
N LEU A 173 -6.59 21.58 -5.37
CA LEU A 173 -6.40 20.16 -5.10
C LEU A 173 -7.54 19.69 -4.19
N ASP A 174 -8.51 18.98 -4.74
CA ASP A 174 -9.63 18.38 -4.01
C ASP A 174 -9.20 17.04 -3.42
N TRP A 175 -9.35 16.89 -2.10
CA TRP A 175 -9.00 15.66 -1.40
C TRP A 175 -10.10 14.60 -1.43
N ARG A 176 -11.29 14.93 -1.95
CA ARG A 176 -12.46 14.03 -2.00
C ARG A 176 -12.17 12.67 -2.64
N PRO A 177 -11.43 12.56 -3.77
CA PRO A 177 -11.00 11.28 -4.33
C PRO A 177 -10.24 10.37 -3.35
N ILE A 178 -9.43 10.95 -2.46
CA ILE A 178 -8.58 10.24 -1.51
C ILE A 178 -9.36 9.92 -0.23
N LEU A 179 -10.17 10.87 0.22
CA LEU A 179 -10.91 10.81 1.49
C LEU A 179 -12.27 10.09 1.37
N GLN A 180 -12.77 9.92 0.15
CA GLN A 180 -14.00 9.18 -0.18
C GLN A 180 -15.24 9.64 0.60
N PHE A 181 -15.37 10.96 0.78
CA PHE A 181 -16.55 11.55 1.42
C PHE A 181 -17.78 11.52 0.50
N PRO A 182 -19.00 11.34 1.05
CA PRO A 182 -20.24 11.54 0.30
C PRO A 182 -20.35 12.96 -0.25
N GLN A 183 -20.82 13.07 -1.50
CA GLN A 183 -20.89 14.33 -2.21
C GLN A 183 -22.11 15.21 -1.83
N THR A 184 -23.04 14.76 -1.00
CA THR A 184 -24.28 15.52 -0.79
C THR A 184 -24.51 15.98 0.65
N SER A 185 -24.66 17.29 0.74
CA SER A 185 -25.22 18.08 1.83
C SER A 185 -26.73 17.92 1.92
N THR A 186 -27.24 16.69 2.04
CA THR A 186 -28.63 16.47 2.42
C THR A 186 -28.65 15.93 3.84
N GLY A 187 -29.34 16.67 4.70
CA GLY A 187 -29.38 16.44 6.13
C GLY A 187 -29.77 15.01 6.48
N HIS A 188 -29.16 14.52 7.56
CA HIS A 188 -29.49 13.27 8.24
C HIS A 188 -29.01 11.97 7.58
N THR A 189 -27.71 11.87 7.30
CA THR A 189 -27.00 10.64 7.68
C THR A 189 -26.07 10.97 8.82
N SER A 190 -26.30 10.36 9.99
CA SER A 190 -25.36 10.39 11.09
C SER A 190 -24.02 9.85 10.58
N PHE A 191 -23.05 10.75 10.36
CA PHE A 191 -21.67 10.41 10.05
C PHE A 191 -21.16 9.43 11.11
N LYS A 192 -21.09 8.12 10.81
CA LYS A 192 -20.23 7.20 11.56
C LYS A 192 -18.80 7.55 11.19
N HIS A 193 -18.24 8.47 11.97
CA HIS A 193 -16.95 9.12 11.80
C HIS A 193 -15.73 8.19 11.97
N GLU A 194 -15.87 6.88 11.72
CA GLU A 194 -14.83 5.89 12.02
C GLU A 194 -13.77 5.74 10.91
N GLN A 195 -14.00 6.26 9.70
CA GLN A 195 -13.01 6.14 8.63
C GLN A 195 -11.87 7.15 8.80
N LYS A 196 -10.65 6.63 8.90
CA LYS A 196 -9.41 7.42 8.97
C LYS A 196 -8.98 7.86 7.56
N GLU A 197 -8.48 9.09 7.43
CA GLU A 197 -8.13 9.70 6.13
C GLU A 197 -7.11 8.90 5.30
N THR A 198 -6.23 8.13 5.95
CA THR A 198 -5.21 7.31 5.29
C THR A 198 -5.64 5.85 5.07
N GLN A 199 -6.84 5.45 5.53
CA GLN A 199 -7.34 4.07 5.42
C GLN A 199 -7.37 3.61 3.97
N PHE A 200 -7.86 4.46 3.06
CA PHE A 200 -7.90 4.13 1.64
C PHE A 200 -6.50 3.89 1.07
N LEU A 201 -5.56 4.79 1.35
CA LEU A 201 -4.18 4.66 0.92
C LEU A 201 -3.50 3.42 1.49
N TYR A 202 -3.81 3.05 2.74
CA TYR A 202 -3.31 1.85 3.39
C TYR A 202 -3.83 0.58 2.71
N ASN A 203 -5.13 0.49 2.47
CA ASN A 203 -5.75 -0.66 1.78
C ASN A 203 -5.23 -0.81 0.34
N LEU A 204 -4.85 0.30 -0.31
CA LEU A 204 -4.32 0.31 -1.66
C LEU A 204 -2.87 -0.20 -1.76
N LEU A 205 -2.15 -0.31 -0.64
CA LEU A 205 -0.81 -0.92 -0.63
C LEU A 205 -0.83 -2.40 -1.05
N ASP A 206 -2.00 -3.03 -0.96
CA ASP A 206 -2.23 -4.43 -1.34
C ASP A 206 -2.45 -4.64 -2.84
N ALA A 207 -2.55 -3.56 -3.63
CA ALA A 207 -2.68 -3.66 -5.07
C ALA A 207 -1.41 -4.24 -5.72
N LYS A 208 -1.56 -4.79 -6.94
CA LYS A 208 -0.43 -5.27 -7.77
C LYS A 208 0.64 -4.18 -7.88
N SER A 209 1.91 -4.57 -7.94
CA SER A 209 3.09 -3.68 -7.93
C SER A 209 2.96 -2.52 -8.91
N ASP A 210 2.50 -2.81 -10.12
CA ASP A 210 2.48 -1.85 -11.24
C ASP A 210 1.40 -0.79 -11.04
N VAL A 211 0.23 -1.20 -10.55
CA VAL A 211 -0.88 -0.30 -10.23
C VAL A 211 -0.52 0.58 -9.05
N ARG A 212 0.05 -0.03 -7.99
CA ARG A 212 0.53 0.68 -6.81
C ARG A 212 1.55 1.75 -7.18
N GLN A 213 2.45 1.46 -8.11
CA GLN A 213 3.43 2.42 -8.59
C GLN A 213 2.76 3.63 -9.25
N ARG A 214 1.88 3.41 -10.24
CA ARG A 214 1.20 4.50 -10.95
C ARG A 214 0.41 5.41 -10.00
N PHE A 215 -0.27 4.81 -9.03
CA PHE A 215 -1.07 5.54 -8.05
C PHE A 215 -0.22 6.34 -7.05
N LEU A 216 0.80 5.72 -6.43
CA LEU A 216 1.62 6.39 -5.42
C LEU A 216 2.46 7.54 -5.99
N TYR A 217 2.79 7.49 -7.29
CA TYR A 217 3.42 8.60 -7.99
C TYR A 217 2.45 9.68 -8.45
N HIS A 218 1.14 9.48 -8.31
CA HIS A 218 0.15 10.47 -8.71
C HIS A 218 0.36 11.78 -7.91
N PRO A 219 0.44 12.95 -8.56
CA PRO A 219 0.78 14.21 -7.91
C PRO A 219 -0.20 14.64 -6.82
N LEU A 220 -1.50 14.35 -6.98
CA LEU A 220 -2.50 14.59 -5.93
C LEU A 220 -2.20 13.77 -4.66
N VAL A 221 -1.82 12.51 -4.80
CA VAL A 221 -1.51 11.61 -3.67
C VAL A 221 -0.22 12.09 -3.00
N ARG A 222 0.80 12.46 -3.78
CA ARG A 222 2.06 13.01 -3.24
C ARG A 222 1.84 14.33 -2.51
N ALA A 223 1.03 15.23 -3.06
CA ALA A 223 0.67 16.49 -2.41
C ALA A 223 -0.07 16.26 -1.08
N PHE A 224 -1.04 15.34 -1.08
CA PHE A 224 -1.78 14.95 0.12
C PHE A 224 -0.85 14.40 1.20
N LEU A 225 0.01 13.43 0.84
CA LEU A 225 0.95 12.81 1.76
C LEU A 225 1.94 13.82 2.33
N TYR A 226 2.44 14.74 1.50
CA TYR A 226 3.36 15.78 1.94
C TYR A 226 2.71 16.72 2.95
N LEU A 227 1.53 17.28 2.63
CA LEU A 227 0.81 18.21 3.51
C LEU A 227 0.36 17.55 4.81
N LYS A 228 -0.10 16.30 4.72
CA LYS A 228 -0.46 15.53 5.90
C LYS A 228 0.75 15.26 6.78
N ASN A 229 1.88 14.88 6.18
CA ASN A 229 3.10 14.63 6.92
C ASN A 229 3.67 15.89 7.54
N SER A 230 3.67 17.04 6.86
CA SER A 230 4.16 18.29 7.44
C SER A 230 3.33 18.72 8.66
N LYS A 231 2.00 18.56 8.59
CA LYS A 231 1.10 18.83 9.72
C LYS A 231 1.28 17.86 10.88
N MET A 232 1.50 16.57 10.58
CA MET A 232 1.66 15.52 11.59
C MET A 232 3.11 15.35 12.07
N ALA A 233 4.08 16.01 11.43
CA ALA A 233 5.50 15.82 11.69
C ALA A 233 5.83 15.97 13.18
N SER A 234 5.27 16.98 13.84
CA SER A 234 5.52 17.19 15.28
C SER A 234 5.07 16.00 16.13
N ARG A 235 3.86 15.46 15.91
CA ARG A 235 3.36 14.29 16.64
C ARG A 235 4.13 13.03 16.30
N PHE A 236 4.48 12.85 15.03
CA PHE A 236 5.34 11.77 14.57
C PHE A 236 6.69 11.80 15.30
N TRP A 237 7.33 12.97 15.39
CA TRP A 237 8.62 13.13 16.07
C TRP A 237 8.53 12.90 17.59
N ILE A 238 7.44 13.31 18.24
CA ILE A 238 7.22 13.01 19.67
C ILE A 238 7.08 11.51 19.89
N PHE A 239 6.21 10.84 19.12
CA PHE A 239 6.04 9.40 19.20
C PHE A 239 7.35 8.68 18.90
N PHE A 240 8.10 9.15 17.90
CA PHE A 240 9.40 8.62 17.53
C PHE A 240 10.42 8.74 18.66
N LEU A 241 10.49 9.90 19.31
CA LEU A 241 11.42 10.16 20.40
C LEU A 241 11.11 9.27 21.62
N ILE A 242 9.84 9.14 22.00
CA ILE A 242 9.41 8.26 23.10
C ILE A 242 9.76 6.80 22.78
N SER A 243 9.49 6.36 21.54
CA SER A 243 9.81 4.99 21.08
C SER A 243 11.31 4.69 21.08
N THR A 244 12.14 5.71 20.79
CA THR A 244 13.61 5.57 20.72
C THR A 244 14.25 5.63 22.11
N LEU A 245 13.70 6.46 22.99
CA LEU A 245 14.21 6.66 24.34
C LEU A 245 14.05 5.41 25.21
N TYR A 246 12.94 4.68 25.07
CA TYR A 246 12.67 3.50 25.90
C TYR A 246 13.74 2.39 25.79
N PRO A 247 14.11 1.89 24.59
CA PRO A 247 15.19 0.91 24.45
C PRO A 247 16.53 1.38 25.01
N ILE A 248 16.83 2.68 24.89
CA ILE A 248 18.07 3.27 25.44
C ILE A 248 18.03 3.24 26.97
N LEU A 249 16.93 3.67 27.59
CA LEU A 249 16.76 3.64 29.05
C LEU A 249 16.82 2.20 29.58
N TYR A 250 16.21 1.25 28.88
CA TYR A 250 16.30 -0.16 29.20
C TYR A 250 17.75 -0.66 29.13
N GLY A 251 18.48 -0.34 28.05
CA GLY A 251 19.89 -0.72 27.91
C GLY A 251 20.79 -0.15 29.01
N VAL A 252 20.59 1.12 29.37
CA VAL A 252 21.30 1.78 30.48
C VAL A 252 20.97 1.11 31.81
N PHE A 253 19.69 0.81 32.08
CA PHE A 253 19.29 0.10 33.30
C PHE A 253 19.94 -1.28 33.42
N ILE A 254 19.92 -2.07 32.33
CA ILE A 254 20.54 -3.40 32.32
C ILE A 254 22.05 -3.29 32.51
N TYR A 255 22.71 -2.29 31.92
CA TYR A 255 24.12 -2.03 32.16
C TYR A 255 24.39 -1.78 33.66
N PHE A 256 23.68 -0.83 34.29
CA PHE A 256 23.84 -0.54 35.72
C PHE A 256 23.55 -1.75 36.62
N LEU A 257 22.52 -2.53 36.30
CA LEU A 257 22.14 -3.69 37.09
C LEU A 257 23.18 -4.81 37.00
N TYR A 258 23.58 -5.22 35.80
CA TYR A 258 24.38 -6.44 35.61
C TYR A 258 25.89 -6.21 35.52
N PHE A 259 26.34 -5.01 35.13
CA PHE A 259 27.77 -4.71 35.03
C PHE A 259 28.32 -4.05 36.30
N GLU A 260 27.51 -3.25 37.01
CA GLU A 260 27.98 -2.57 38.23
C GLU A 260 27.53 -3.26 39.52
N HIS A 261 26.25 -3.63 39.64
CA HIS A 261 25.70 -4.14 40.91
C HIS A 261 25.73 -5.67 41.03
N CYS A 262 25.34 -6.38 39.97
CA CYS A 262 25.24 -7.84 39.94
C CYS A 262 26.29 -8.43 39.00
N LYS A 263 27.58 -8.17 39.27
CA LYS A 263 28.67 -8.74 38.46
C LYS A 263 28.80 -10.24 38.74
N ILE A 264 28.99 -11.03 37.69
CA ILE A 264 29.41 -12.43 37.85
C ILE A 264 30.88 -12.41 38.28
N GLU A 265 31.15 -12.65 39.56
CA GLU A 265 32.51 -12.98 40.02
C GLU A 265 32.81 -14.41 39.60
N SER A 266 33.83 -14.58 38.76
CA SER A 266 34.49 -15.88 38.57
C SER A 266 35.36 -16.09 39.80
N ASP A 267 34.90 -16.90 40.75
CA ASP A 267 35.75 -17.35 41.84
C ASP A 267 37.04 -17.93 41.26
N ASN A 268 38.18 -17.40 41.72
CA ASN A 268 39.51 -17.83 41.33
C ASN A 268 39.67 -19.36 41.47
N GLU A 269 40.43 -19.96 40.56
CA GLU A 269 40.62 -21.39 40.26
C GLU A 269 41.06 -22.35 41.40
N ASN A 270 40.96 -22.01 42.69
CA ASN A 270 41.47 -22.85 43.79
C ASN A 270 40.42 -23.36 44.78
N SER A 271 39.14 -23.42 44.43
CA SER A 271 38.14 -24.13 45.24
C SER A 271 37.67 -25.40 44.54
N THR A 272 37.96 -26.53 45.17
CA THR A 272 37.48 -27.86 44.79
C THR A 272 35.97 -27.83 44.63
N ILE A 273 35.53 -28.19 43.43
CA ILE A 273 34.16 -28.21 42.96
C ILE A 273 33.30 -29.11 43.86
N ASN A 274 32.53 -28.50 44.76
CA ASN A 274 31.22 -29.04 45.10
C ASN A 274 30.24 -28.45 44.09
N ALA A 275 29.80 -29.28 43.15
CA ALA A 275 28.84 -28.96 42.09
C ALA A 275 27.42 -28.80 42.65
N SER A 276 27.25 -27.92 43.64
CA SER A 276 25.96 -27.46 44.14
C SER A 276 25.94 -25.94 44.07
N SER A 277 25.52 -25.44 42.89
CA SER A 277 25.02 -24.08 42.65
C SER A 277 25.83 -22.94 43.26
N THR A 278 26.76 -22.37 42.49
CA THR A 278 27.18 -20.96 42.66
C THR A 278 25.98 -20.07 42.34
N GLN A 279 25.09 -19.97 43.31
CA GLN A 279 23.92 -19.11 43.28
C GLN A 279 24.45 -17.69 43.46
N THR A 280 24.69 -16.97 42.37
CA THR A 280 25.10 -15.55 42.41
C THR A 280 23.95 -14.75 43.02
N ARG A 281 24.08 -14.47 44.32
CA ARG A 281 23.18 -13.65 45.11
C ARG A 281 23.48 -12.19 44.80
N CYS A 282 22.49 -11.46 44.32
CA CYS A 282 22.60 -10.02 44.15
C CYS A 282 21.65 -9.29 45.12
N ASP A 283 22.16 -8.24 45.74
CA ASP A 283 21.40 -7.37 46.63
C ASP A 283 20.84 -6.18 45.85
N ILE A 284 19.51 -6.12 45.75
CA ILE A 284 18.80 -5.12 44.95
C ILE A 284 18.48 -3.92 45.84
N ASN A 285 19.01 -2.75 45.48
CA ASN A 285 18.73 -1.50 46.18
C ASN A 285 17.35 -0.92 45.84
N VAL A 286 16.84 -0.06 46.74
CA VAL A 286 15.56 0.65 46.54
C VAL A 286 15.57 1.47 45.23
N THR A 287 16.68 2.10 44.88
CA THR A 287 16.83 2.89 43.64
C THR A 287 16.61 2.03 42.39
N ILE A 288 17.17 0.82 42.37
CA ILE A 288 17.02 -0.14 41.26
C ILE A 288 15.56 -0.61 41.19
N THR A 289 14.94 -0.85 42.34
CA THR A 289 13.53 -1.27 42.44
C THR A 289 12.60 -0.20 41.86
N VAL A 290 12.82 1.07 42.21
CA VAL A 290 12.05 2.21 41.68
C VAL A 290 12.28 2.35 40.17
N ALA A 291 13.52 2.25 39.69
CA ALA A 291 13.84 2.33 38.27
C ALA A 291 13.19 1.18 37.45
N ALA A 292 13.23 -0.05 37.97
CA ALA A 292 12.58 -1.20 37.37
C ALA A 292 11.06 -1.00 37.31
N GLY A 293 10.44 -0.47 38.38
CA GLY A 293 9.02 -0.12 38.42
C GLY A 293 8.62 0.89 37.35
N ILE A 294 9.40 1.97 37.18
CA ILE A 294 9.17 2.98 36.13
C ILE A 294 9.26 2.36 34.74
N LEU A 295 10.28 1.56 34.46
CA LEU A 295 10.46 0.90 33.16
C LEU A 295 9.37 -0.13 32.87
N LEU A 296 8.87 -0.82 33.90
CA LEU A 296 7.77 -1.77 33.77
C LEU A 296 6.44 -1.07 33.50
N LEU A 297 6.19 0.11 34.09
CA LEU A 297 5.04 0.95 33.72
C LEU A 297 5.11 1.42 32.27
N ILE A 298 6.30 1.80 31.79
CA ILE A 298 6.50 2.16 30.38
C ILE A 298 6.26 0.92 29.48
N ASN A 299 6.78 -0.24 29.84
CA ASN A 299 6.53 -1.50 29.13
C ASN A 299 5.03 -1.83 29.08
N ALA A 300 4.32 -1.70 30.20
CA ALA A 300 2.87 -1.89 30.28
C ALA A 300 2.12 -0.90 29.36
N SER A 301 2.54 0.37 29.29
CA SER A 301 1.93 1.32 28.35
C SER A 301 2.09 0.89 26.89
N TRP A 302 3.26 0.36 26.52
CA TRP A 302 3.52 -0.20 25.18
C TRP A 302 2.69 -1.46 24.91
N THR A 303 2.51 -2.33 25.91
CA THR A 303 1.63 -3.50 25.79
C THR A 303 0.19 -3.08 25.49
N LEU A 304 -0.29 -2.02 26.15
CA LEU A 304 -1.65 -1.50 25.97
C LEU A 304 -1.82 -0.91 24.57
N VAL A 305 -0.83 -0.16 24.08
CA VAL A 305 -0.81 0.34 22.70
C VAL A 305 -0.86 -0.81 21.69
N GLU A 306 -0.06 -1.87 21.88
CA GLU A 306 -0.08 -3.04 20.98
C GLU A 306 -1.43 -3.76 21.02
N VAL A 307 -2.01 -3.99 22.20
CA VAL A 307 -3.35 -4.60 22.35
C VAL A 307 -4.42 -3.74 21.67
N TYR A 308 -4.36 -2.42 21.83
CA TYR A 308 -5.28 -1.51 21.14
C TYR A 308 -5.18 -1.63 19.61
N MET A 309 -3.96 -1.75 19.08
CA MET A 309 -3.73 -1.94 17.64
C MET A 309 -4.22 -3.32 17.16
N LEU A 310 -4.02 -4.37 17.95
CA LEU A 310 -4.53 -5.73 17.65
C LEU A 310 -6.05 -5.78 17.53
N LEU A 311 -6.77 -4.98 18.33
CA LEU A 311 -8.24 -4.94 18.32
C LEU A 311 -8.83 -4.11 17.17
N ARG A 312 -8.03 -3.23 16.56
CA ARG A 312 -8.51 -2.24 15.57
C ARG A 312 -7.98 -2.45 14.15
N VAL A 313 -6.85 -3.12 13.98
CA VAL A 313 -6.20 -3.31 12.68
C VAL A 313 -6.48 -4.71 12.14
N ASP A 314 -6.48 -4.84 10.80
CA ASP A 314 -6.71 -6.09 10.09
C ASP A 314 -5.65 -7.17 10.41
N VAL A 315 -5.97 -8.43 10.05
CA VAL A 315 -5.12 -9.64 10.22
C VAL A 315 -3.70 -9.47 9.67
N LYS A 316 -3.49 -8.56 8.71
CA LYS A 316 -2.16 -8.26 8.16
C LYS A 316 -1.20 -7.72 9.21
N TYR A 317 -1.72 -6.95 10.16
CA TYR A 317 -0.94 -6.44 11.28
C TYR A 317 -0.52 -7.57 12.23
N LEU A 318 -1.27 -8.67 12.32
CA LEU A 318 -0.87 -9.83 13.13
C LEU A 318 0.32 -10.58 12.53
N ILE A 319 0.42 -10.67 11.21
CA ILE A 319 1.40 -11.51 10.49
C ILE A 319 2.71 -10.78 10.21
N SER A 320 2.70 -9.44 10.22
CA SER A 320 3.88 -8.63 9.87
C SER A 320 5.08 -8.88 10.79
N TRP A 321 6.23 -9.25 10.23
CA TRP A 321 7.46 -9.56 10.99
C TRP A 321 7.88 -8.44 11.95
N ARG A 322 7.68 -7.17 11.58
CA ARG A 322 8.03 -6.02 12.40
C ARG A 322 7.24 -5.98 13.71
N THR A 323 5.95 -6.29 13.62
CA THR A 323 5.07 -6.35 14.80
C THR A 323 5.44 -7.50 15.71
N TRP A 324 5.85 -8.65 15.14
CA TRP A 324 6.37 -9.77 15.92
C TRP A 324 7.63 -9.40 16.71
N VAL A 325 8.59 -8.69 16.10
CA VAL A 325 9.77 -8.28 16.86
C VAL A 325 9.40 -7.34 18.01
N ILE A 326 8.45 -6.41 17.81
CA ILE A 326 7.93 -5.55 18.89
C ILE A 326 7.33 -6.40 20.01
N ARG A 327 6.45 -7.36 19.70
CA ARG A 327 5.81 -8.23 20.69
C ARG A 327 6.81 -9.07 21.47
N VAL A 328 7.73 -9.74 20.77
CA VAL A 328 8.78 -10.56 21.40
C VAL A 328 9.64 -9.69 22.31
N SER A 329 10.00 -8.49 21.87
CA SER A 329 10.78 -7.56 22.68
C SER A 329 10.04 -7.11 23.93
N ILE A 330 8.75 -6.77 23.82
CA ILE A 330 7.91 -6.37 24.96
C ILE A 330 7.87 -7.49 26.01
N VAL A 331 7.66 -8.74 25.58
CA VAL A 331 7.61 -9.91 26.49
C VAL A 331 8.97 -10.14 27.15
N VAL A 332 10.06 -10.19 26.37
CA VAL A 332 11.41 -10.42 26.91
C VAL A 332 11.80 -9.31 27.90
N MET A 333 11.58 -8.04 27.55
CA MET A 333 11.86 -6.90 28.44
C MET A 333 10.97 -6.90 29.69
N GLY A 334 9.71 -7.33 29.58
CA GLY A 334 8.83 -7.48 30.74
C GLY A 334 9.34 -8.54 31.72
N VAL A 335 9.75 -9.69 31.21
CA VAL A 335 10.31 -10.80 32.01
C VAL A 335 11.61 -10.42 32.71
N THR A 336 12.46 -9.60 32.07
CA THR A 336 13.73 -9.15 32.69
C THR A 336 13.54 -8.07 33.74
N LEU A 337 12.50 -7.24 33.62
CA LEU A 337 12.22 -6.14 34.57
C LEU A 337 11.41 -6.59 35.79
N TRP A 338 10.52 -7.57 35.65
CA TRP A 338 9.61 -8.03 36.71
C TRP A 338 10.32 -8.38 38.03
N PRO A 339 11.44 -9.12 38.02
CA PRO A 339 12.13 -9.50 39.25
C PRO A 339 12.69 -8.32 40.04
N GLY A 340 13.01 -7.21 39.35
CA GLY A 340 13.47 -5.97 39.97
C GLY A 340 12.42 -5.28 40.85
N LEU A 341 11.15 -5.71 40.82
CA LEU A 341 10.10 -5.17 41.71
C LEU A 341 10.19 -5.67 43.15
N PHE A 342 10.86 -6.80 43.37
CA PHE A 342 10.95 -7.41 44.70
C PHE A 342 12.26 -6.96 45.35
N TYR A 343 12.14 -6.00 46.28
CA TYR A 343 13.23 -5.69 47.20
C TYR A 343 13.55 -6.94 48.02
N GLN A 344 14.66 -7.60 47.71
CA GLN A 344 15.11 -8.82 48.37
C GLN A 344 16.63 -8.81 48.50
N ASN A 345 17.07 -9.23 49.69
CA ASN A 345 18.48 -9.53 49.94
C ASN A 345 18.77 -10.94 49.40
N GLY A 346 19.79 -11.07 48.57
CA GLY A 346 20.25 -12.35 48.02
C GLY A 346 19.33 -13.00 46.99
N TYR A 347 18.85 -12.23 46.00
CA TYR A 347 18.05 -12.75 44.89
C TYR A 347 18.93 -13.54 43.89
N ASN A 348 18.44 -14.68 43.40
CA ASN A 348 19.15 -15.54 42.46
C ASN A 348 18.88 -15.13 41.00
N ILE A 349 19.89 -14.56 40.34
CA ILE A 349 19.78 -13.95 38.99
C ILE A 349 20.25 -14.88 37.86
N THR A 350 20.76 -16.08 38.16
CA THR A 350 21.45 -16.94 37.16
C THR A 350 20.65 -17.19 35.88
N TRP A 351 19.34 -17.45 35.97
CA TRP A 351 18.47 -17.68 34.81
C TRP A 351 18.15 -16.40 34.01
N GLN A 352 18.35 -15.22 34.60
CA GLN A 352 18.03 -13.94 33.96
C GLN A 352 19.12 -13.46 33.02
N TYR A 353 20.40 -13.77 33.25
CA TYR A 353 21.50 -13.31 32.39
C TYR A 353 21.29 -13.64 30.90
N PRO A 354 20.90 -14.87 30.51
CA PRO A 354 20.64 -15.19 29.10
C PRO A 354 19.46 -14.39 28.52
N ILE A 355 18.39 -14.22 29.29
CA ILE A 355 17.18 -13.49 28.86
C ILE A 355 17.47 -11.98 28.77
N ALA A 356 18.24 -11.44 29.71
CA ALA A 356 18.71 -10.07 29.71
C ALA A 356 19.61 -9.80 28.50
N SER A 357 20.52 -10.72 28.16
CA SER A 357 21.35 -10.64 26.94
C SER A 357 20.50 -10.57 25.67
N LEU A 358 19.51 -11.46 25.54
CA LEU A 358 18.55 -11.42 24.44
C LEU A 358 17.74 -10.11 24.44
N GLY A 359 17.34 -9.63 25.62
CA GLY A 359 16.61 -8.38 25.79
C GLY A 359 17.41 -7.15 25.33
N ILE A 360 18.71 -7.06 25.67
CA ILE A 360 19.59 -5.98 25.20
C ILE A 360 19.71 -6.04 23.67
N PHE A 361 19.94 -7.22 23.11
CA PHE A 361 20.02 -7.39 21.66
C PHE A 361 18.74 -6.92 20.96
N LEU A 362 17.58 -7.36 21.45
CA LEU A 362 16.28 -6.94 20.92
C LEU A 362 16.03 -5.43 21.09
N ALA A 363 16.49 -4.82 22.18
CA ALA A 363 16.43 -3.36 22.38
C ALA A 363 17.14 -2.59 21.27
N TRP A 364 18.36 -3.03 20.90
CA TRP A 364 19.12 -2.41 19.83
C TRP A 364 18.53 -2.70 18.44
N VAL A 365 17.94 -3.87 18.23
CA VAL A 365 17.19 -4.18 17.01
C VAL A 365 15.93 -3.28 16.89
N LEU A 366 15.23 -3.02 17.99
CA LEU A 366 14.11 -2.06 18.02
C LEU A 366 14.58 -0.64 17.71
N PHE A 367 15.70 -0.21 18.29
CA PHE A 367 16.30 1.09 17.99
C PHE A 367 16.63 1.22 16.49
N LEU A 368 17.27 0.21 15.92
CA LEU A 368 17.60 0.17 14.50
C LEU A 368 16.33 0.18 13.62
N MET A 369 15.29 -0.56 13.99
CA MET A 369 13.99 -0.49 13.31
C MET A 369 13.31 0.88 13.39
N GLN A 370 13.52 1.60 14.49
CA GLN A 370 12.99 2.93 14.69
C GLN A 370 13.68 3.93 13.75
N VAL A 371 15.02 3.87 13.64
CA VAL A 371 15.79 4.66 12.65
C VAL A 371 15.27 4.41 11.23
N GLY A 372 14.82 3.18 10.93
CA GLY A 372 14.18 2.81 9.67
C GLY A 372 12.80 3.38 9.39
N LEU A 373 12.27 4.23 10.25
CA LEU A 373 11.11 5.05 9.93
C LEU A 373 11.47 6.29 9.12
N TYR A 374 12.74 6.73 9.16
CA TYR A 374 13.21 7.82 8.33
C TYR A 374 13.28 7.39 6.86
N GLN A 375 12.68 8.19 5.97
CA GLN A 375 12.50 7.81 4.56
C GLN A 375 13.80 7.46 3.84
N GLY A 376 14.90 8.16 4.15
CA GLY A 376 16.21 7.89 3.56
C GLY A 376 16.90 6.62 4.08
N VAL A 377 16.63 6.22 5.34
CA VAL A 377 17.29 5.07 5.96
C VAL A 377 16.45 3.79 5.83
N SER A 378 15.13 3.91 5.69
CA SER A 378 14.21 2.77 5.61
C SER A 378 14.58 1.75 4.51
N ILE A 379 15.11 2.24 3.39
CA ILE A 379 15.53 1.42 2.25
C ILE A 379 16.66 0.47 2.67
N TYR A 380 17.69 0.98 3.36
CA TYR A 380 18.83 0.17 3.79
C TYR A 380 18.45 -0.90 4.81
N LEU A 381 17.45 -0.62 5.66
CA LEU A 381 16.98 -1.57 6.66
C LEU A 381 16.10 -2.67 6.06
N GLU A 382 15.26 -2.33 5.09
CA GLU A 382 14.57 -3.35 4.30
C GLU A 382 15.54 -4.21 3.50
N MET A 383 16.59 -3.60 2.95
CA MET A 383 17.67 -4.33 2.27
C MET A 383 18.36 -5.29 3.23
N LEU A 384 18.74 -4.85 4.43
CA LEU A 384 19.38 -5.71 5.43
C LEU A 384 18.52 -6.94 5.76
N VAL A 385 17.24 -6.76 6.06
CA VAL A 385 16.35 -7.89 6.41
C VAL A 385 16.18 -8.85 5.24
N LYS A 386 16.02 -8.34 4.01
CA LYS A 386 15.89 -9.19 2.83
C LYS A 386 17.18 -9.95 2.53
N ILE A 387 18.33 -9.30 2.63
CA ILE A 387 19.65 -9.94 2.47
C ILE A 387 19.83 -11.02 3.53
N LEU A 388 19.47 -10.78 4.80
CA LEU A 388 19.52 -11.79 5.85
C LEU A 388 18.67 -13.02 5.52
N ILE A 389 17.45 -12.82 5.02
CA ILE A 389 16.57 -13.92 4.59
C ILE A 389 17.16 -14.66 3.39
N SER A 390 17.73 -13.96 2.40
CA SER A 390 18.38 -14.56 1.24
C SER A 390 19.59 -15.39 1.66
N VAL A 391 20.45 -14.85 2.53
CA VAL A 391 21.62 -15.55 3.09
C VAL A 391 21.17 -16.79 3.87
N LEU A 392 20.13 -16.69 4.70
CA LEU A 392 19.60 -17.83 5.44
C LEU A 392 19.10 -18.94 4.51
N LYS A 393 18.39 -18.59 3.43
CA LYS A 393 17.94 -19.56 2.41
C LYS A 393 19.10 -20.24 1.72
N ILE A 394 20.17 -19.49 1.39
CA ILE A 394 21.37 -20.04 0.77
C ILE A 394 22.09 -20.97 1.75
N ILE A 395 22.30 -20.56 3.00
CA ILE A 395 22.90 -21.41 4.04
C ILE A 395 22.11 -22.71 4.19
N LEU A 396 20.77 -22.64 4.23
CA LEU A 396 19.91 -23.82 4.34
C LEU A 396 20.06 -24.75 3.13
N MET A 397 20.20 -24.21 1.92
CA MET A 397 20.44 -24.98 0.69
C MET A 397 21.80 -25.69 0.71
N PHE A 398 22.83 -25.06 1.27
CA PHE A 398 24.18 -25.63 1.37
C PHE A 398 24.39 -26.47 2.66
N LEU A 399 23.41 -26.51 3.57
CA LEU A 399 23.52 -27.24 4.85
C LEU A 399 23.95 -28.71 4.70
N PRO A 400 23.43 -29.50 3.73
CA PRO A 400 23.88 -30.89 3.54
C PRO A 400 25.37 -30.99 3.21
N LEU A 401 25.90 -30.02 2.48
CA LEU A 401 27.31 -29.96 2.13
C LEU A 401 28.18 -29.65 3.37
N PHE A 402 27.75 -28.71 4.22
CA PHE A 402 28.41 -28.43 5.49
C PHE A 402 28.43 -29.65 6.41
N ILE A 403 27.31 -30.37 6.51
CA ILE A 403 27.22 -31.61 7.30
C ILE A 403 28.14 -32.69 6.73
N GLY A 404 28.18 -32.86 5.41
CA GLY A 404 29.05 -33.83 4.74
C GLY A 404 30.55 -33.57 4.99
N PHE A 405 30.98 -32.32 4.86
CA PHE A 405 32.36 -31.93 5.19
C PHE A 405 32.64 -32.08 6.69
N TYR A 406 31.71 -31.66 7.56
CA TYR A 406 31.86 -31.81 9.01
C TYR A 406 32.05 -33.27 9.43
N MET A 407 31.21 -34.18 8.91
CA MET A 407 31.35 -35.62 9.17
C MET A 407 32.66 -36.16 8.59
N GLY A 408 33.04 -35.75 7.38
CA GLY A 408 34.31 -36.17 6.75
C GLY A 408 35.54 -35.72 7.54
N PHE A 409 35.55 -34.49 8.06
CA PHE A 409 36.63 -33.99 8.91
C PHE A 409 36.73 -34.74 10.22
N ASN A 410 35.60 -35.06 10.88
CA ASN A 410 35.61 -35.85 12.11
C ASN A 410 36.06 -37.32 11.89
N LEU A 411 35.97 -37.84 10.66
CA LEU A 411 36.52 -39.15 10.31
C LEU A 411 38.02 -39.10 10.03
N LEU A 412 38.50 -38.02 9.40
CA LEU A 412 39.90 -37.83 9.05
C LEU A 412 40.75 -37.34 10.24
N PHE A 413 40.15 -36.57 11.15
CA PHE A 413 40.82 -35.87 12.23
C PHE A 413 40.06 -36.08 13.54
N THR A 414 40.79 -36.45 14.59
CA THR A 414 40.22 -36.70 15.92
C THR A 414 39.92 -35.42 16.69
N ASP A 415 40.49 -34.28 16.28
CA ASP A 415 40.26 -32.98 16.91
C ASP A 415 40.29 -31.83 15.89
N MET A 416 39.46 -30.80 16.04
CA MET A 416 39.42 -29.68 15.07
C MET A 416 40.73 -28.87 15.06
N GLY A 417 41.43 -28.83 16.20
CA GLY A 417 42.78 -28.27 16.28
C GLY A 417 43.83 -29.10 15.52
N SER A 418 43.59 -30.40 15.36
CA SER A 418 44.46 -31.30 14.60
C SER A 418 44.33 -31.13 13.08
N VAL A 419 43.26 -30.50 12.59
CA VAL A 419 43.13 -30.12 11.16
C VAL A 419 44.17 -29.06 10.80
N PHE A 420 44.27 -27.99 11.61
CA PHE A 420 45.28 -26.95 11.43
C PHE A 420 46.69 -27.46 11.75
N GLY A 421 46.82 -28.32 12.77
CA GLY A 421 48.06 -29.03 13.08
C GLY A 421 48.53 -29.95 11.96
N PHE A 422 47.63 -30.63 11.24
CA PHE A 422 47.95 -31.49 10.10
C PHE A 422 48.38 -30.68 8.88
N ILE A 423 47.72 -29.57 8.58
CA ILE A 423 48.18 -28.65 7.52
C ILE A 423 49.61 -28.16 7.82
N MET A 424 49.94 -27.87 9.08
CA MET A 424 51.29 -27.49 9.49
C MET A 424 52.28 -28.69 9.47
N MET A 425 51.85 -29.87 9.94
CA MET A 425 52.64 -31.09 10.02
C MET A 425 52.94 -31.69 8.64
N THR A 426 52.06 -31.55 7.65
CA THR A 426 52.35 -32.00 6.26
C THR A 426 53.49 -31.22 5.61
N VAL A 427 53.76 -30.00 6.07
CA VAL A 427 54.96 -29.22 5.68
C VAL A 427 56.22 -29.80 6.34
N ASP A 428 56.13 -30.26 7.59
CA ASP A 428 57.26 -30.83 8.34
C ASP A 428 57.56 -32.31 8.02
N VAL A 429 56.52 -33.12 7.72
CA VAL A 429 56.63 -34.54 7.34
C VAL A 429 57.40 -34.73 6.03
N GLY A 430 57.48 -33.69 5.20
CA GLY A 430 58.32 -33.69 3.99
C GLY A 430 59.83 -33.74 4.24
N SER A 431 60.32 -33.71 5.49
CA SER A 431 61.76 -33.56 5.73
C SER A 431 62.44 -34.50 6.74
N VAL A 432 61.74 -35.16 7.70
CA VAL A 432 62.47 -35.85 8.81
C VAL A 432 62.04 -37.29 9.14
N GLY A 433 60.85 -37.76 8.76
CA GLY A 433 60.32 -39.08 9.19
C GLY A 433 60.13 -40.14 8.11
N TYR A 434 60.36 -39.79 6.84
CA TYR A 434 59.95 -40.61 5.69
C TYR A 434 60.84 -41.86 5.46
N ASP A 435 62.10 -41.81 5.88
CA ASP A 435 63.07 -42.86 5.53
C ASP A 435 63.01 -44.09 6.45
N THR A 436 62.41 -44.00 7.64
CA THR A 436 62.43 -45.07 8.66
C THR A 436 61.19 -45.98 8.69
N MET A 437 60.18 -45.72 7.85
CA MET A 437 58.97 -46.56 7.76
C MET A 437 59.12 -47.73 6.77
N SER A 438 58.34 -48.79 6.96
CA SER A 438 58.21 -49.92 6.00
C SER A 438 57.48 -49.47 4.73
N ASP A 439 57.84 -50.01 3.57
CA ASP A 439 57.28 -49.60 2.26
C ASP A 439 55.73 -49.67 2.22
N ASP A 440 55.12 -50.72 2.78
CA ASP A 440 53.64 -50.84 2.88
C ASP A 440 53.01 -49.80 3.82
N ALA A 441 53.76 -49.33 4.83
CA ALA A 441 53.31 -48.30 5.75
C ALA A 441 53.46 -46.90 5.12
N LYS A 442 54.53 -46.67 4.35
CA LYS A 442 54.72 -45.44 3.56
C LYS A 442 53.61 -45.29 2.53
N GLU A 443 53.28 -46.37 1.80
CA GLU A 443 52.25 -46.33 0.77
C GLU A 443 50.87 -45.98 1.37
N ARG A 444 50.47 -46.65 2.46
CA ARG A 444 49.20 -46.35 3.15
C ARG A 444 49.14 -44.95 3.75
N ALA A 445 50.24 -44.47 4.34
CA ALA A 445 50.33 -43.10 4.87
C ALA A 445 50.20 -42.06 3.75
N LEU A 446 50.80 -42.31 2.59
CA LEU A 446 50.77 -41.43 1.43
C LEU A 446 49.37 -41.38 0.80
N TRP A 447 48.67 -42.52 0.69
CA TRP A 447 47.26 -42.56 0.24
C TRP A 447 46.32 -41.80 1.19
N PHE A 448 46.48 -42.01 2.51
CA PHE A 448 45.71 -41.29 3.52
C PHE A 448 45.96 -39.78 3.47
N GLN A 449 47.23 -39.36 3.37
CA GLN A 449 47.61 -37.95 3.26
C GLN A 449 47.11 -37.31 1.96
N ALA A 450 47.19 -38.01 0.83
CA ALA A 450 46.68 -37.54 -0.46
C ALA A 450 45.15 -37.35 -0.43
N LEU A 451 44.43 -38.29 0.19
CA LEU A 451 42.98 -38.20 0.34
C LEU A 451 42.58 -37.04 1.26
N ALA A 452 43.24 -36.90 2.40
CA ALA A 452 43.01 -35.81 3.35
C ALA A 452 43.29 -34.44 2.72
N ASN A 453 44.41 -34.29 2.00
CA ASN A 453 44.75 -33.04 1.30
C ASN A 453 43.75 -32.72 0.19
N THR A 454 43.30 -33.72 -0.56
CA THR A 454 42.28 -33.55 -1.61
C THR A 454 40.94 -33.12 -1.01
N PHE A 455 40.55 -33.71 0.13
CA PHE A 455 39.34 -33.34 0.86
C PHE A 455 39.41 -31.91 1.42
N CYS A 456 40.56 -31.52 2.00
CA CYS A 456 40.82 -30.15 2.47
C CYS A 456 40.79 -29.12 1.33
N VAL A 457 41.44 -29.41 0.19
CA VAL A 457 41.41 -28.53 -0.99
C VAL A 457 39.98 -28.42 -1.53
N GLY A 458 39.25 -29.52 -1.60
CA GLY A 458 37.83 -29.52 -1.98
C GLY A 458 36.98 -28.64 -1.08
N PHE A 459 37.18 -28.71 0.24
CA PHE A 459 36.50 -27.82 1.20
C PHE A 459 36.84 -26.35 0.96
N LEU A 460 38.12 -26.00 0.78
CA LEU A 460 38.54 -24.63 0.52
C LEU A 460 37.93 -24.08 -0.78
N VAL A 461 37.96 -24.86 -1.87
CA VAL A 461 37.40 -24.43 -3.15
C VAL A 461 35.89 -24.27 -3.05
N ILE A 462 35.17 -25.23 -2.47
CA ILE A 462 33.70 -25.21 -2.51
C ILE A 462 33.11 -24.29 -1.45
N ILE A 463 33.56 -24.37 -0.20
CA ILE A 463 32.98 -23.60 0.92
C ILE A 463 33.61 -22.22 1.05
N VAL A 464 34.93 -22.09 0.88
CA VAL A 464 35.58 -20.79 1.08
C VAL A 464 35.52 -19.94 -0.18
N ILE A 465 35.79 -20.50 -1.36
CA ILE A 465 35.82 -19.72 -2.60
C ILE A 465 34.44 -19.65 -3.25
N VAL A 466 33.87 -20.79 -3.65
CA VAL A 466 32.62 -20.82 -4.43
C VAL A 466 31.45 -20.29 -3.60
N PHE A 467 31.25 -20.78 -2.39
CA PHE A 467 30.12 -20.38 -1.56
C PHE A 467 30.19 -18.91 -1.11
N MET A 468 31.37 -18.40 -0.71
CA MET A 468 31.49 -16.96 -0.35
C MET A 468 31.27 -16.05 -1.56
N ASN A 469 31.84 -16.39 -2.72
CA ASN A 469 31.62 -15.60 -3.94
C ASN A 469 30.16 -15.66 -4.39
N PHE A 470 29.50 -16.80 -4.23
CA PHE A 470 28.08 -16.96 -4.51
C PHE A 470 27.21 -16.09 -3.57
N LEU A 471 27.49 -16.10 -2.27
CA LEU A 471 26.80 -15.24 -1.29
C LEU A 471 26.95 -13.75 -1.63
N LEU A 472 28.17 -13.32 -1.97
CA LEU A 472 28.44 -11.94 -2.38
C LEU A 472 27.68 -11.57 -3.66
N ALA A 473 27.73 -12.41 -4.69
CA ALA A 473 27.05 -12.16 -5.95
C ALA A 473 25.53 -12.06 -5.80
N MET A 474 24.92 -12.98 -5.04
CA MET A 474 23.48 -12.95 -4.75
C MET A 474 23.09 -11.70 -3.95
N SER A 475 23.88 -11.33 -2.94
CA SER A 475 23.62 -10.15 -2.12
C SER A 475 23.71 -8.86 -2.94
N ILE A 476 24.66 -8.73 -3.86
CA ILE A 476 24.80 -7.58 -4.76
C ILE A 476 23.56 -7.43 -5.66
N LYS A 477 23.10 -8.53 -6.24
CA LYS A 477 21.89 -8.54 -7.09
C LYS A 477 20.64 -8.12 -6.30
N ASP A 478 20.46 -8.63 -5.08
CA ASP A 478 19.34 -8.25 -4.21
C ASP A 478 19.40 -6.75 -3.84
N VAL A 479 20.60 -6.21 -3.60
CA VAL A 479 20.82 -4.79 -3.33
C VAL A 479 20.39 -3.90 -4.52
N GLU A 480 20.79 -4.25 -5.74
CA GLU A 480 20.46 -3.48 -6.94
C GLU A 480 18.96 -3.49 -7.24
N THR A 481 18.33 -4.66 -7.18
CA THR A 481 16.88 -4.80 -7.43
C THR A 481 16.05 -4.01 -6.41
N LEU A 482 16.48 -3.97 -5.15
CA LEU A 482 15.80 -3.21 -4.10
C LEU A 482 16.03 -1.70 -4.21
N ARG A 483 17.21 -1.27 -4.67
CA ARG A 483 17.47 0.15 -4.93
C ARG A 483 16.58 0.70 -6.04
N GLY A 484 16.31 -0.10 -7.08
CA GLY A 484 15.38 0.25 -8.17
C GLY A 484 13.95 0.52 -7.68
N HIS A 485 13.49 -0.24 -6.68
CA HIS A 485 12.15 -0.11 -6.09
C HIS A 485 12.10 0.73 -4.81
N GLY A 486 13.25 1.22 -4.30
CA GLY A 486 13.39 1.80 -2.97
C GLY A 486 12.54 3.06 -2.73
N LYS A 487 12.33 3.88 -3.77
CA LYS A 487 11.43 5.05 -3.69
C LYS A 487 9.97 4.66 -3.43
N LEU A 488 9.51 3.55 -4.02
CA LEU A 488 8.14 3.06 -3.81
C LEU A 488 7.98 2.47 -2.41
N ALA A 489 9.01 1.76 -1.94
CA ALA A 489 9.05 1.20 -0.60
C ALA A 489 8.98 2.31 0.47
N SER A 490 9.75 3.39 0.32
CA SER A 490 9.74 4.50 1.28
C SER A 490 8.41 5.25 1.34
N VAL A 491 7.74 5.47 0.19
CA VAL A 491 6.39 6.07 0.16
C VAL A 491 5.35 5.14 0.80
N SER A 492 5.42 3.84 0.51
CA SER A 492 4.55 2.84 1.14
C SER A 492 4.74 2.82 2.66
N ARG A 493 5.99 2.94 3.11
CA ARG A 493 6.36 3.06 4.53
C ARG A 493 5.74 4.28 5.20
N MET A 494 5.82 5.42 4.53
CA MET A 494 5.23 6.67 4.98
C MET A 494 3.71 6.52 5.19
N ILE A 495 3.02 5.88 4.26
CA ILE A 495 1.57 5.62 4.38
C ILE A 495 1.28 4.73 5.60
N GLN A 496 2.02 3.63 5.77
CA GLN A 496 1.84 2.74 6.92
C GLN A 496 2.02 3.48 8.25
N ASN A 497 3.05 4.33 8.35
CA ASN A 497 3.33 5.09 9.57
C ASN A 497 2.27 6.16 9.83
N LEU A 498 1.85 6.89 8.79
CA LEU A 498 0.76 7.88 8.90
C LEU A 498 -0.55 7.21 9.32
N PHE A 499 -0.83 6.01 8.82
CA PHE A 499 -2.01 5.25 9.20
C PHE A 499 -2.02 4.84 10.68
N VAL A 500 -0.88 4.33 11.19
CA VAL A 500 -0.74 4.03 12.62
C VAL A 500 -0.95 5.29 13.48
N ILE A 501 -0.38 6.43 13.08
CA ILE A 501 -0.57 7.70 13.79
C ILE A 501 -2.02 8.15 13.73
N ASP A 502 -2.70 7.99 12.59
CA ASP A 502 -4.12 8.29 12.46
C ASP A 502 -4.99 7.44 13.39
N LEU A 503 -4.62 6.19 13.64
CA LEU A 503 -5.32 5.30 14.57
C LEU A 503 -5.11 5.72 16.03
N LEU A 504 -3.89 6.10 16.40
CA LEU A 504 -3.52 6.49 17.76
C LEU A 504 -4.05 7.88 18.13
N TYR A 505 -4.05 8.84 17.20
CA TYR A 505 -4.44 10.22 17.47
C TYR A 505 -5.77 10.57 16.78
N ALA A 506 -6.88 10.52 17.50
CA ALA A 506 -8.22 10.80 16.95
C ALA A 506 -8.37 12.20 16.29
N ASN A 507 -7.55 13.18 16.68
CA ASN A 507 -7.57 14.56 16.17
C ASN A 507 -6.48 14.83 15.12
N SER A 508 -5.99 13.82 14.40
CA SER A 508 -4.97 13.93 13.34
C SER A 508 -5.56 14.09 11.94
N VAL A 509 -6.64 14.86 11.80
CA VAL A 509 -7.31 15.03 10.51
C VAL A 509 -6.70 16.23 9.78
N LEU A 510 -6.33 16.06 8.51
CA LEU A 510 -5.90 17.13 7.61
C LEU A 510 -7.05 18.13 7.44
N VAL A 511 -8.26 17.64 7.20
CA VAL A 511 -9.48 18.44 7.01
C VAL A 511 -10.33 18.42 8.30
N LYS A 512 -10.46 19.54 9.02
CA LYS A 512 -11.25 19.54 10.27
C LYS A 512 -12.75 19.42 9.96
N LYS A 513 -13.53 18.88 10.91
CA LYS A 513 -15.00 18.73 10.78
C LYS A 513 -15.73 20.06 10.52
N THR A 514 -15.21 21.16 11.07
CA THR A 514 -15.72 22.52 10.81
C THR A 514 -15.47 22.91 9.35
N ASP A 515 -14.27 22.65 8.85
CA ASP A 515 -13.87 22.90 7.46
C ASP A 515 -14.66 22.02 6.48
N LEU A 516 -15.06 20.81 6.91
CA LEU A 516 -15.96 19.93 6.14
C LEU A 516 -17.38 20.51 6.00
N LYS A 517 -17.92 21.16 7.03
CA LYS A 517 -19.23 21.82 6.97
C LYS A 517 -19.20 23.09 6.12
N ASP A 518 -18.04 23.73 6.03
CA ASP A 518 -17.80 24.94 5.23
C ASP A 518 -17.37 24.62 3.77
N GLY A 519 -17.33 23.34 3.35
CA GLY A 519 -16.95 22.94 1.99
C GLY A 519 -15.45 23.04 1.66
N LYS A 520 -14.57 23.23 2.65
CA LYS A 520 -13.11 23.36 2.49
C LYS A 520 -12.41 22.01 2.36
N HIS A 521 -12.82 21.18 1.40
CA HIS A 521 -12.20 19.88 1.12
C HIS A 521 -10.95 19.97 0.24
N TYR A 522 -10.39 21.16 0.08
CA TYR A 522 -9.43 21.45 -0.98
C TYR A 522 -8.28 22.34 -0.52
N TYR A 523 -7.13 22.19 -1.18
CA TYR A 523 -5.98 23.07 -1.02
C TYR A 523 -5.81 23.94 -2.27
N LYS A 524 -5.68 25.25 -2.10
CA LYS A 524 -5.45 26.20 -3.19
C LYS A 524 -4.07 26.82 -3.08
N TYR A 525 -3.37 26.91 -4.20
CA TYR A 525 -2.11 27.66 -4.29
C TYR A 525 -2.03 28.43 -5.61
N ASN A 526 -1.34 29.57 -5.58
CA ASN A 526 -1.11 30.40 -6.78
C ASN A 526 0.26 30.05 -7.38
N PRO A 527 0.34 29.44 -8.58
CA PRO A 527 1.60 28.97 -9.18
C PRO A 527 2.61 30.10 -9.45
N LYS A 528 2.21 31.37 -9.46
CA LYS A 528 3.11 32.52 -9.67
C LYS A 528 3.94 32.88 -8.43
N ILE A 529 3.54 32.44 -7.24
CA ILE A 529 4.22 32.77 -5.98
C ILE A 529 5.38 31.79 -5.73
N LEU A 530 6.59 32.32 -5.51
CA LEU A 530 7.81 31.52 -5.31
C LEU A 530 7.85 30.77 -3.96
N LYS A 531 7.38 31.38 -2.87
CA LYS A 531 7.30 30.75 -1.54
C LYS A 531 5.92 30.12 -1.35
N GLN A 532 5.86 28.80 -1.36
CA GLN A 532 4.65 28.02 -1.09
C GLN A 532 4.98 26.86 -0.15
N GLU A 533 3.95 26.31 0.49
CA GLU A 533 4.10 25.14 1.36
C GLU A 533 4.43 23.88 0.54
N LEU A 534 3.95 23.79 -0.70
CA LEU A 534 4.21 22.66 -1.59
C LEU A 534 5.62 22.72 -2.23
N PRO A 535 6.37 21.60 -2.29
CA PRO A 535 7.66 21.51 -2.96
C PRO A 535 7.59 21.81 -4.46
N VAL A 536 8.68 22.32 -5.03
CA VAL A 536 8.81 22.62 -6.47
C VAL A 536 8.52 21.38 -7.32
N ASP A 537 9.08 20.22 -6.96
CA ASP A 537 8.92 18.97 -7.71
C ASP A 537 7.45 18.57 -7.87
N ILE A 538 6.68 18.60 -6.78
CA ILE A 538 5.25 18.23 -6.81
C ILE A 538 4.46 19.24 -7.65
N ARG A 539 4.78 20.53 -7.56
CA ARG A 539 4.14 21.56 -8.38
C ARG A 539 4.43 21.37 -9.86
N ASN A 540 5.66 21.01 -10.21
CA ASN A 540 6.05 20.69 -11.58
C ASN A 540 5.23 19.50 -12.11
N ASP A 541 5.11 18.43 -11.34
CA ASP A 541 4.31 17.27 -11.72
C ASP A 541 2.83 17.63 -11.94
N ILE A 542 2.26 18.45 -11.05
CA ILE A 542 0.87 18.95 -11.20
C ILE A 542 0.74 19.78 -12.49
N THR A 543 1.68 20.69 -12.75
CA THR A 543 1.64 21.50 -13.98
C THR A 543 1.79 20.67 -15.24
N GLN A 544 2.60 19.60 -15.20
CA GLN A 544 2.75 18.67 -16.30
C GLN A 544 1.44 17.94 -16.58
N LEU A 545 0.79 17.39 -15.54
CA LEU A 545 -0.51 16.73 -15.70
C LEU A 545 -1.58 17.67 -16.27
N LEU A 546 -1.63 18.92 -15.81
CA LEU A 546 -2.58 19.91 -16.32
C LEU A 546 -2.35 20.22 -17.81
N LYS A 547 -1.08 20.29 -18.26
CA LYS A 547 -0.76 20.45 -19.68
C LYS A 547 -1.16 19.23 -20.52
N GLU A 548 -0.88 18.02 -20.02
CA GLU A 548 -1.26 16.77 -20.70
C GLU A 548 -2.79 16.61 -20.80
N ARG A 549 -3.52 17.00 -19.75
CA ARG A 549 -4.99 17.04 -19.75
C ARG A 549 -5.54 18.07 -20.74
N ARG A 550 -4.94 19.26 -20.80
CA ARG A 550 -5.33 20.27 -21.80
C ARG A 550 -5.12 19.75 -23.22
N LEU A 551 -3.98 19.10 -23.49
CA LEU A 551 -3.70 18.53 -24.80
C LEU A 551 -4.70 17.42 -25.18
N THR A 552 -5.07 16.55 -24.25
CA THR A 552 -6.07 15.49 -24.50
C THR A 552 -7.47 16.05 -24.72
N ASN A 553 -7.87 17.09 -24.01
CA ASN A 553 -9.14 17.77 -24.25
C ASN A 553 -9.18 18.43 -25.64
N LEU A 554 -8.12 19.14 -26.04
CA LEU A 554 -8.02 19.72 -27.39
C LEU A 554 -8.10 18.65 -28.48
N ARG A 555 -7.46 17.48 -28.29
CA ARG A 555 -7.58 16.34 -29.20
C ARG A 555 -9.01 15.81 -29.32
N LYS A 556 -9.73 15.71 -28.20
CA LYS A 556 -11.14 15.26 -28.21
C LYS A 556 -12.03 16.28 -28.91
N GLU A 557 -11.82 17.57 -28.67
CA GLU A 557 -12.57 18.66 -29.32
C GLU A 557 -12.35 18.67 -30.83
N ARG A 558 -11.09 18.49 -31.27
CA ARG A 558 -10.75 18.30 -32.67
C ARG A 558 -11.51 17.12 -33.29
N LEU A 559 -11.45 15.94 -32.67
CA LEU A 559 -12.13 14.74 -33.19
C LEU A 559 -13.66 14.93 -33.28
N ARG A 560 -14.26 15.65 -32.32
CA ARG A 560 -15.68 16.01 -32.37
C ARG A 560 -16.00 16.89 -33.56
N MET A 561 -15.22 17.96 -33.77
CA MET A 561 -15.42 18.85 -34.91
C MET A 561 -15.14 18.16 -36.26
N GLU A 562 -14.17 17.24 -36.31
CA GLU A 562 -13.94 16.41 -37.51
C GLU A 562 -15.16 15.54 -37.80
N ASN A 563 -15.74 14.88 -36.80
CA ASN A 563 -16.97 14.08 -36.98
C ASN A 563 -18.18 14.95 -37.39
N GLU A 564 -18.38 16.10 -36.75
CA GLU A 564 -19.44 17.06 -37.12
C GLU A 564 -19.25 17.55 -38.57
N SER A 565 -18.01 17.79 -38.99
CA SER A 565 -17.71 18.20 -40.36
C SER A 565 -18.02 17.12 -41.40
N LEU A 566 -17.89 15.84 -41.04
CA LEU A 566 -18.22 14.70 -41.90
C LEU A 566 -19.74 14.48 -42.02
N GLU A 567 -20.51 14.75 -40.96
CA GLU A 567 -21.97 14.69 -40.99
C GLU A 567 -22.58 15.83 -41.81
N ILE A 568 -21.96 17.02 -41.80
CA ILE A 568 -22.37 18.18 -42.60
C ILE A 568 -21.84 18.02 -44.04
N ASN A 569 -22.41 17.06 -44.78
CA ASN A 569 -22.00 16.71 -46.14
C ASN A 569 -22.54 17.67 -47.23
N ASN A 570 -22.68 18.95 -46.90
CA ASN A 570 -23.09 20.01 -47.82
C ASN A 570 -22.02 21.09 -47.78
N GLY A 571 -21.35 21.34 -48.91
CA GLY A 571 -20.19 22.23 -49.08
C GLY A 571 -20.42 23.72 -48.81
N ASN A 572 -20.96 24.04 -47.64
CA ASN A 572 -21.33 25.38 -47.17
C ASN A 572 -20.18 26.06 -46.42
N GLU A 573 -20.35 27.36 -46.25
CA GLU A 573 -19.49 28.27 -45.48
C GLU A 573 -19.22 27.78 -44.04
N THR A 574 -20.16 27.04 -43.44
CA THR A 574 -20.02 26.37 -42.14
C THR A 574 -18.91 25.34 -42.09
N THR A 575 -18.73 24.54 -43.14
CA THR A 575 -17.66 23.52 -43.20
C THR A 575 -16.28 24.19 -43.30
N ARG A 576 -16.18 25.34 -43.99
CA ARG A 576 -14.94 26.15 -44.05
C ARG A 576 -14.60 26.79 -42.70
N ILE A 577 -15.59 27.28 -41.97
CA ILE A 577 -15.40 27.85 -40.63
C ILE A 577 -14.91 26.75 -39.66
N LEU A 578 -15.50 25.55 -39.71
CA LEU A 578 -15.06 24.40 -38.91
C LEU A 578 -13.61 24.02 -39.23
N LEU A 579 -13.24 23.95 -40.52
CA LEU A 579 -11.85 23.65 -40.92
C LEU A 579 -10.84 24.72 -40.45
N MET A 580 -11.20 26.01 -40.47
CA MET A 580 -10.35 27.06 -39.88
C MET A 580 -10.20 26.89 -38.37
N ARG A 581 -11.29 26.55 -37.66
CA ARG A 581 -11.26 26.29 -36.22
C ARG A 581 -10.39 25.08 -35.87
N ILE A 582 -10.43 24.03 -36.69
CA ILE A 582 -9.57 22.85 -36.57
C ILE A 582 -8.10 23.24 -36.71
N ALA A 583 -7.73 24.06 -37.71
CA ALA A 583 -6.36 24.53 -37.89
C ALA A 583 -5.86 25.38 -36.70
N GLU A 584 -6.71 26.25 -36.14
CA GLU A 584 -6.39 27.02 -34.94
C GLU A 584 -6.16 26.11 -33.72
N LEU A 585 -6.96 25.04 -33.57
CA LEU A 585 -6.73 24.04 -32.53
C LEU A 585 -5.41 23.27 -32.73
N GLU A 586 -5.03 22.96 -33.97
CA GLU A 586 -3.75 22.31 -34.27
C GLU A 586 -2.56 23.18 -33.82
N ASP A 587 -2.58 24.48 -34.12
CA ASP A 587 -1.55 25.42 -33.66
C ASP A 587 -1.48 25.50 -32.12
N GLN A 588 -2.64 25.53 -31.45
CA GLN A 588 -2.70 25.51 -29.99
C GLN A 588 -2.16 24.19 -29.42
N MET A 589 -2.49 23.06 -30.04
CA MET A 589 -2.00 21.73 -29.64
C MET A 589 -0.48 21.65 -29.78
N ASP A 590 0.09 22.11 -30.88
CA ASP A 590 1.53 22.09 -31.13
C ASP A 590 2.30 22.99 -30.14
N SER A 591 1.73 24.17 -29.82
CA SER A 591 2.27 25.06 -28.81
C SER A 591 2.32 24.40 -27.41
N VAL A 592 1.23 23.72 -27.02
CA VAL A 592 1.17 23.00 -25.74
C VAL A 592 2.09 21.78 -25.76
N ALA A 593 2.13 21.02 -26.86
CA ALA A 593 2.97 19.83 -27.01
C ALA A 593 4.46 20.15 -26.89
N LYS A 594 4.93 21.25 -27.53
CA LYS A 594 6.31 21.74 -27.38
C LYS A 594 6.64 22.09 -25.91
N LYS A 595 5.71 22.70 -25.18
CA LYS A 595 5.86 23.04 -23.76
C LYS A 595 5.81 21.83 -22.82
N VAL A 596 5.28 20.69 -23.26
CA VAL A 596 5.32 19.40 -22.55
C VAL A 596 6.65 18.70 -22.84
N ALA A 597 7.10 18.68 -24.10
CA ALA A 597 8.35 18.06 -24.52
C ALA A 597 9.59 18.69 -23.85
N ASN A 598 9.64 20.02 -23.78
CA ASN A 598 10.74 20.76 -23.12
C ASN A 598 10.83 20.55 -21.60
N PHE A 599 9.84 19.90 -20.98
CA PHE A 599 9.82 19.60 -19.54
C PHE A 599 10.28 18.17 -19.22
N ARG A 600 10.39 17.30 -20.23
CA ARG A 600 10.85 15.90 -20.09
C ARG A 600 12.36 15.72 -20.34
N VAL A 601 13.03 16.78 -20.79
CA VAL A 601 14.50 16.89 -20.92
C VAL A 601 15.03 17.59 -19.69
#